data_AF-A0A6A6JI59-F1
#
_entry.id   AF-A0A6A6JI59-F1
#
_cell.length_a   1.000
_cell.length_b   1.000
_cell.length_c   1.000
_cell.angle_alpha   90.00
_cell.angle_beta   90.00
_cell.angle_gamma   90.00
#
_symmetry.space_group_name_H-M   'P 1'
#
loop_
_entity.id
_entity.type
_entity.pdbx_description
1 polymer ?
#
loop_
_entity_poly.entity_id
_entity_poly.type
_entity_poly.pdbx_seq_one_letter_code
_entity_poly.pdbx_strand_id
1 'polypeptide(L)'
;MATWASSLLAIRPAASQAIVDATTATLPAESVRRVILLVCNELLNMEAKTTLWNAPIPKPFTISLSTLYDRLLDGKLPPSPTKVLSPGLESQASSQTLTWTQNTQTLSSMPNRTTSLTPEDRPLQDFEDVYYALLAKLQDLHEMLSVRVANGFTLPATPIFPSGPTVVETCAQLQYFWHVLNDPCLAKALDEAVRRARVDSLHEEIVQKLMREQITEGDAGQLIEDLYTSLNAAKEGEERMPGLAWVGGWAPSMITAWLEEKYRSLLRREKEAWEWEQREKRRELRQQRKKERMVKEAENREREREQAWRERYGDPTPEWEAALMKKAFVREADSVQEIGRTLRRSAGGKGSCDESE
;
A
#
# COMPACT_ATOMS: atom_id res chain seq x y z
N MET A 1 10.57 -22.42 -39.24
CA MET A 1 10.56 -22.01 -37.82
C MET A 1 10.57 -20.48 -37.62
N ALA A 2 10.94 -19.66 -38.60
CA ALA A 2 11.01 -18.21 -38.41
C ALA A 2 9.64 -17.48 -38.34
N THR A 3 8.58 -18.02 -38.92
CA THR A 3 7.28 -17.33 -39.06
C THR A 3 6.40 -17.39 -37.80
N TRP A 4 6.41 -18.50 -37.06
CA TRP A 4 5.61 -18.63 -35.83
C TRP A 4 6.19 -17.81 -34.68
N ALA A 5 7.51 -17.70 -34.62
CA ALA A 5 8.20 -16.82 -33.68
C ALA A 5 7.71 -15.37 -33.86
N SER A 6 7.80 -14.79 -35.06
CA SER A 6 7.41 -13.39 -35.29
C SER A 6 5.96 -13.05 -34.90
N SER A 7 5.01 -13.98 -35.06
CA SER A 7 3.60 -13.76 -34.69
C SER A 7 3.31 -13.93 -33.19
N LEU A 8 4.06 -14.76 -32.47
CA LEU A 8 3.96 -14.89 -31.01
C LEU A 8 4.70 -13.75 -30.26
N LEU A 9 5.68 -13.13 -30.92
CA LEU A 9 6.63 -12.19 -30.31
C LEU A 9 6.27 -10.70 -30.44
N ALA A 10 5.18 -10.35 -31.12
CA ALA A 10 4.77 -8.95 -31.26
C ALA A 10 3.49 -8.66 -30.47
N ILE A 11 3.63 -8.02 -29.31
CA ILE A 11 2.51 -7.37 -28.64
C ILE A 11 2.07 -6.16 -29.48
N ARG A 12 0.76 -6.00 -29.69
CA ARG A 12 0.21 -4.83 -30.40
C ARG A 12 0.48 -3.55 -29.60
N PRO A 13 0.69 -2.40 -30.25
CA PRO A 13 0.82 -1.15 -29.51
C PRO A 13 -0.41 -0.88 -28.65
N ALA A 14 -0.20 -0.22 -27.50
CA ALA A 14 -1.28 0.21 -26.63
C ALA A 14 -2.23 1.17 -27.36
N ALA A 15 -3.50 1.22 -26.93
CA ALA A 15 -4.45 2.19 -27.46
C ALA A 15 -3.91 3.61 -27.23
N SER A 16 -3.94 4.45 -28.27
CA SER A 16 -3.51 5.84 -28.15
C SER A 16 -4.59 6.68 -27.46
N GLN A 17 -4.17 7.80 -26.86
CA GLN A 17 -5.08 8.78 -26.26
C GLN A 17 -6.22 9.16 -27.22
N ALA A 18 -5.89 9.44 -28.49
CA ALA A 18 -6.86 9.80 -29.51
C ALA A 18 -7.93 8.72 -29.75
N ILE A 19 -7.56 7.44 -29.68
CA ILE A 19 -8.52 6.33 -29.84
C ILE A 19 -9.47 6.27 -28.64
N VAL A 20 -8.93 6.43 -27.43
CA VAL A 20 -9.75 6.41 -26.20
C VAL A 20 -10.68 7.61 -26.15
N ASP A 21 -10.19 8.80 -26.53
CA ASP A 21 -11.00 10.02 -26.59
C ASP A 21 -12.11 9.94 -27.65
N ALA A 22 -11.83 9.32 -28.81
CA ALA A 22 -12.82 9.10 -29.86
C ALA A 22 -13.86 8.01 -29.51
N THR A 23 -13.55 7.14 -28.55
CA THR A 23 -14.46 6.07 -28.13
C THR A 23 -15.65 6.68 -27.40
N THR A 24 -16.88 6.35 -27.79
CA THR A 24 -18.09 6.88 -27.12
C THR A 24 -18.53 6.01 -25.94
N ALA A 25 -18.40 4.69 -26.08
CA ALA A 25 -18.77 3.71 -25.06
C ALA A 25 -17.76 3.62 -23.91
N THR A 26 -18.25 3.28 -22.71
CA THR A 26 -17.43 3.01 -21.53
C THR A 26 -17.84 1.66 -20.94
N LEU A 27 -16.86 0.91 -20.41
CA LEU A 27 -17.18 -0.30 -19.66
C LEU A 27 -17.73 0.05 -18.26
N PRO A 28 -18.64 -0.77 -17.71
CA PRO A 28 -19.07 -0.62 -16.33
C PRO A 28 -17.89 -0.74 -15.36
N ALA A 29 -17.86 0.10 -14.33
CA ALA A 29 -16.75 0.15 -13.38
C ALA A 29 -16.49 -1.21 -12.69
N GLU A 30 -17.55 -1.96 -12.37
CA GLU A 30 -17.44 -3.32 -11.80
C GLU A 30 -16.70 -4.28 -12.74
N SER A 31 -16.98 -4.20 -14.05
CA SER A 31 -16.33 -5.04 -15.06
C SER A 31 -14.84 -4.70 -15.16
N VAL A 32 -14.49 -3.42 -15.14
CA VAL A 32 -13.09 -2.98 -15.16
C VAL A 32 -12.34 -3.47 -13.93
N ARG A 33 -12.91 -3.31 -12.73
CA ARG A 33 -12.30 -3.83 -11.49
C ARG A 33 -12.10 -5.34 -11.55
N ARG A 34 -13.12 -6.09 -11.96
CA ARG A 34 -13.03 -7.56 -12.08
C ARG A 34 -11.92 -7.98 -13.04
N VAL A 35 -11.81 -7.31 -14.19
CA VAL A 35 -10.74 -7.57 -15.17
C VAL A 35 -9.37 -7.30 -14.55
N ILE A 36 -9.16 -6.14 -13.93
CA ILE A 36 -7.86 -5.78 -13.33
C ILE A 36 -7.49 -6.77 -12.23
N LEU A 37 -8.41 -7.09 -11.32
CA LEU A 37 -8.18 -8.05 -10.23
C LEU A 37 -7.88 -9.46 -10.75
N LEU A 38 -8.62 -9.92 -11.76
CA LEU A 38 -8.41 -11.23 -12.38
C LEU A 38 -7.02 -11.31 -13.00
N VAL A 39 -6.63 -10.33 -13.83
CA VAL A 39 -5.32 -10.33 -14.48
C VAL A 39 -4.19 -10.22 -13.45
N CYS A 40 -4.34 -9.38 -12.41
CA CYS A 40 -3.39 -9.32 -11.29
C CYS A 40 -3.16 -10.69 -10.67
N ASN A 41 -4.23 -11.37 -10.28
CA ASN A 41 -4.15 -12.67 -9.64
C ASN A 41 -3.47 -13.71 -10.54
N GLU A 42 -3.82 -13.75 -11.82
CA GLU A 42 -3.23 -14.69 -12.77
C GLU A 42 -1.73 -14.44 -12.95
N LEU A 43 -1.30 -13.19 -13.11
CA LEU A 43 0.12 -12.86 -13.28
C LEU A 43 0.93 -13.12 -12.01
N LEU A 44 0.40 -12.78 -10.83
CA LEU A 44 1.07 -13.02 -9.56
C LEU A 44 1.17 -14.53 -9.26
N ASN A 45 0.12 -15.28 -9.56
CA ASN A 45 0.12 -16.75 -9.44
C ASN A 45 1.14 -17.39 -10.40
N MET A 46 1.26 -16.87 -11.62
CA MET A 46 2.25 -17.30 -12.59
C MET A 46 3.68 -16.99 -12.13
N GLU A 47 3.92 -15.78 -11.63
CA GLU A 47 5.22 -15.35 -11.09
C GLU A 47 5.63 -16.16 -9.86
N ALA A 48 4.69 -16.50 -8.98
CA ALA A 48 4.99 -17.30 -7.79
C ALA A 48 5.34 -18.77 -8.11
N LYS A 49 4.86 -19.30 -9.23
CA LYS A 49 5.02 -20.72 -9.60
C LYS A 49 6.14 -20.97 -10.62
N THR A 50 6.43 -19.97 -11.46
CA THR A 50 7.40 -20.10 -12.57
C THR A 50 8.76 -20.58 -12.08
N THR A 51 9.32 -21.56 -12.79
CA THR A 51 10.70 -22.00 -12.60
C THR A 51 11.63 -21.47 -13.68
N LEU A 52 11.07 -20.78 -14.67
CA LEU A 52 11.82 -20.29 -15.81
C LEU A 52 12.77 -19.17 -15.42
N TRP A 53 12.31 -18.20 -14.64
CA TRP A 53 13.16 -17.11 -14.14
C TRP A 53 13.24 -17.15 -12.63
N ASN A 54 14.42 -16.85 -12.10
CA ASN A 54 14.63 -16.69 -10.66
C ASN A 54 13.99 -15.37 -10.23
N ALA A 55 12.67 -15.39 -10.03
CA ALA A 55 11.95 -14.23 -9.53
C ALA A 55 12.62 -13.79 -8.23
N PRO A 56 13.10 -12.54 -8.14
CA PRO A 56 13.70 -12.06 -6.90
C PRO A 56 12.62 -12.10 -5.82
N ILE A 57 13.01 -12.53 -4.61
CA ILE A 57 12.11 -12.51 -3.46
C ILE A 57 11.56 -11.08 -3.32
N PRO A 58 10.22 -10.88 -3.28
CA PRO A 58 9.62 -9.56 -3.18
C PRO A 58 10.23 -8.80 -2.00
N LYS A 59 10.88 -7.67 -2.29
CA LYS A 59 11.46 -6.84 -1.25
C LYS A 59 10.36 -5.99 -0.64
N PRO A 60 10.18 -6.01 0.70
CA PRO A 60 9.20 -5.14 1.34
C PRO A 60 9.58 -3.68 1.05
N PHE A 61 8.56 -2.83 0.89
CA PHE A 61 8.72 -1.39 0.59
C PHE A 61 9.45 -1.09 -0.75
N THR A 62 9.39 -2.01 -1.70
CA THR A 62 9.79 -1.78 -3.10
C THR A 62 8.55 -1.84 -3.97
N ILE A 63 8.45 -0.97 -4.98
CA ILE A 63 7.28 -0.99 -5.85
C ILE A 63 7.35 -2.19 -6.80
N SER A 64 6.26 -2.95 -6.80
CA SER A 64 6.05 -4.10 -7.66
C SER A 64 4.54 -4.31 -7.81
N LEU A 65 4.14 -5.12 -8.80
CA LEU A 65 2.73 -5.50 -8.95
C LEU A 65 2.19 -6.14 -7.67
N SER A 66 2.97 -7.02 -7.03
CA SER A 66 2.55 -7.68 -5.78
C SER A 66 2.36 -6.65 -4.66
N THR A 67 3.30 -5.73 -4.48
CA THR A 67 3.19 -4.69 -3.44
C THR A 67 1.99 -3.78 -3.65
N LEU A 68 1.71 -3.36 -4.88
CA LEU A 68 0.55 -2.52 -5.17
C LEU A 68 -0.78 -3.29 -5.03
N TYR A 69 -0.79 -4.56 -5.42
CA TYR A 69 -1.94 -5.44 -5.23
C TYR A 69 -2.21 -5.71 -3.75
N ASP A 70 -1.20 -6.05 -2.96
CA ASP A 70 -1.32 -6.26 -1.51
C ASP A 70 -1.82 -4.99 -0.82
N ARG A 71 -1.33 -3.81 -1.22
CA ARG A 71 -1.83 -2.52 -0.72
C ARG A 71 -3.30 -2.31 -1.05
N LEU A 72 -3.71 -2.64 -2.28
CA LEU A 72 -5.11 -2.60 -2.67
C LEU A 72 -5.93 -3.55 -1.80
N LEU A 73 -5.48 -4.80 -1.56
CA LEU A 73 -6.18 -5.71 -0.65
C LEU A 73 -6.28 -5.18 0.78
N ASP A 74 -5.19 -4.59 1.30
CA ASP A 74 -5.04 -4.08 2.66
C ASP A 74 -5.87 -2.82 2.98
N GLY A 75 -6.56 -2.22 2.00
CA GLY A 75 -7.25 -0.95 2.26
C GLY A 75 -6.41 0.28 2.00
N LYS A 76 -5.12 0.15 1.68
CA LYS A 76 -4.21 1.30 1.62
C LYS A 76 -4.47 2.11 0.35
N LEU A 77 -4.78 3.40 0.53
CA LEU A 77 -4.99 4.29 -0.59
C LEU A 77 -3.67 4.56 -1.34
N PRO A 78 -3.74 4.81 -2.67
CA PRO A 78 -2.59 5.30 -3.41
C PRO A 78 -2.19 6.70 -2.91
N PRO A 79 -0.93 7.12 -3.09
CA PRO A 79 -0.56 8.51 -2.83
C PRO A 79 -1.44 9.42 -3.69
N SER A 80 -2.08 10.40 -3.04
CA SER A 80 -2.94 11.36 -3.73
C SER A 80 -2.18 11.99 -4.91
N PRO A 81 -2.81 12.20 -6.07
CA PRO A 81 -2.21 12.83 -7.24
C PRO A 81 -1.98 14.32 -6.97
N THR A 82 -1.08 14.66 -6.06
CA THR A 82 -0.67 16.03 -5.79
C THR A 82 0.48 16.40 -6.71
N LYS A 83 0.09 16.79 -7.93
CA LYS A 83 0.67 17.89 -8.72
C LYS A 83 0.26 17.73 -10.19
N VAL A 84 -0.93 18.22 -10.51
CA VAL A 84 -1.07 18.97 -11.76
C VAL A 84 -1.77 20.27 -11.37
N LEU A 85 -1.00 21.20 -10.82
CA LEU A 85 -1.40 22.60 -10.95
C LEU A 85 -1.15 22.94 -12.42
N SER A 86 -2.22 23.31 -13.11
CA SER A 86 -2.17 23.80 -14.48
C SER A 86 -1.09 24.87 -14.61
N PRO A 87 -0.27 24.87 -15.68
CA PRO A 87 0.74 25.91 -15.95
C PRO A 87 0.14 27.33 -16.09
N GLY A 88 -1.18 27.51 -16.06
CA GLY A 88 -1.87 28.79 -16.08
C GLY A 88 -2.05 29.49 -14.72
N LEU A 89 -1.88 28.79 -13.58
CA LEU A 89 -2.07 29.39 -12.24
C LEU A 89 -0.75 29.81 -11.56
N GLU A 90 0.40 29.58 -12.21
CA GLU A 90 1.75 29.95 -11.76
C GLU A 90 2.30 31.18 -12.51
N SER A 91 1.44 32.14 -12.89
CA SER A 91 1.94 33.41 -13.38
C SER A 91 2.75 34.09 -12.27
N GLN A 92 4.06 34.21 -12.53
CA GLN A 92 5.09 34.92 -11.76
C GLN A 92 5.98 34.11 -10.79
N ALA A 93 6.47 32.93 -11.18
CA ALA A 93 7.79 32.49 -10.71
C ALA A 93 8.44 31.45 -11.65
N SER A 94 9.20 31.96 -12.62
CA SER A 94 10.46 31.37 -13.09
C SER A 94 10.45 29.90 -13.52
N SER A 95 10.25 29.72 -14.83
CA SER A 95 11.00 28.83 -15.73
C SER A 95 12.05 27.89 -15.11
N GLN A 96 11.91 26.63 -15.52
CA GLN A 96 12.91 25.56 -15.64
C GLN A 96 13.04 24.58 -14.47
N THR A 97 12.94 23.31 -14.89
CA THR A 97 13.37 22.07 -14.24
C THR A 97 12.27 21.32 -13.49
N LEU A 98 11.96 20.14 -14.04
CA LEU A 98 11.44 18.94 -13.36
C LEU A 98 11.72 18.96 -11.85
N THR A 99 10.82 19.53 -11.07
CA THR A 99 10.90 19.56 -9.60
C THR A 99 9.65 18.88 -9.03
N TRP A 100 9.71 17.56 -9.12
CA TRP A 100 8.85 16.59 -8.45
C TRP A 100 8.80 16.73 -6.91
N THR A 101 9.60 17.61 -6.32
CA THR A 101 10.04 17.47 -4.92
C THR A 101 9.45 18.42 -3.89
N GLN A 102 8.59 19.40 -4.24
CA GLN A 102 8.33 20.49 -3.28
C GLN A 102 6.92 20.70 -2.71
N ASN A 103 5.93 19.86 -2.99
CA ASN A 103 4.61 20.05 -2.36
C ASN A 103 3.94 18.77 -1.84
N THR A 104 4.72 17.79 -1.42
CA THR A 104 4.20 16.59 -0.75
C THR A 104 3.77 16.84 0.69
N GLN A 105 4.04 18.00 1.29
CA GLN A 105 3.98 18.15 2.76
C GLN A 105 2.56 18.13 3.37
N THR A 106 1.50 18.48 2.63
CA THR A 106 0.16 18.56 3.22
C THR A 106 -0.69 17.30 3.04
N LEU A 107 -0.57 16.59 1.92
CA LEU A 107 -1.37 15.38 1.61
C LEU A 107 -0.62 14.05 1.80
N SER A 108 0.72 14.07 1.94
CA SER A 108 1.47 12.89 2.38
C SER A 108 1.34 12.61 3.88
N SER A 109 0.68 13.49 4.64
CA SER A 109 0.68 13.55 6.10
C SER A 109 0.02 12.37 6.83
N MET A 110 -0.61 11.43 6.11
CA MET A 110 -1.25 10.26 6.71
C MET A 110 -0.80 8.97 6.01
N PRO A 111 0.30 8.32 6.43
CA PRO A 111 0.71 7.00 5.92
C PRO A 111 -0.35 5.90 6.15
N ASN A 112 -1.42 6.19 6.89
CA ASN A 112 -2.45 5.25 7.31
C ASN A 112 -3.84 5.56 6.75
N ARG A 113 -3.95 6.24 5.60
CA ARG A 113 -5.26 6.32 4.92
C ARG A 113 -5.64 4.93 4.41
N THR A 114 -6.46 4.24 5.22
CA THR A 114 -7.04 2.94 4.89
C THR A 114 -8.54 3.08 4.67
N THR A 115 -9.04 2.46 3.62
CA THR A 115 -10.47 2.21 3.44
C THR A 115 -10.83 0.82 3.94
N SER A 116 -12.02 0.69 4.54
CA SER A 116 -12.59 -0.62 4.93
C SER A 116 -13.27 -1.33 3.76
N LEU A 117 -13.37 -0.69 2.58
CA LEU A 117 -14.00 -1.26 1.41
C LEU A 117 -13.19 -2.42 0.84
N THR A 118 -13.89 -3.48 0.46
CA THR A 118 -13.28 -4.56 -0.33
C THR A 118 -12.83 -4.03 -1.69
N PRO A 119 -11.83 -4.64 -2.34
CA PRO A 119 -11.40 -4.20 -3.67
C PRO A 119 -12.56 -4.12 -4.68
N GLU A 120 -13.55 -5.00 -4.60
CA GLU A 120 -14.69 -5.03 -5.54
C GLU A 120 -15.63 -3.81 -5.39
N ASP A 121 -15.68 -3.23 -4.20
CA ASP A 121 -16.52 -2.08 -3.86
C ASP A 121 -15.77 -0.74 -3.98
N ARG A 122 -14.47 -0.78 -4.28
CA ARG A 122 -13.66 0.43 -4.35
C ARG A 122 -13.95 1.28 -5.57
N PRO A 123 -13.74 2.60 -5.47
CA PRO A 123 -13.91 3.47 -6.60
C PRO A 123 -12.80 3.19 -7.62
N LEU A 124 -13.12 3.37 -8.91
CA LEU A 124 -12.29 2.84 -9.99
C LEU A 124 -10.90 3.50 -10.09
N GLN A 125 -10.77 4.76 -9.65
CA GLN A 125 -9.50 5.48 -9.61
C GLN A 125 -8.44 4.80 -8.73
N ASP A 126 -8.83 4.04 -7.71
CA ASP A 126 -7.88 3.35 -6.81
C ASP A 126 -7.08 2.28 -7.54
N PHE A 127 -7.52 1.88 -8.73
CA PHE A 127 -6.89 0.88 -9.59
C PHE A 127 -5.88 1.47 -10.58
N GLU A 128 -5.70 2.80 -10.64
CA GLU A 128 -4.79 3.47 -11.58
C GLU A 128 -3.36 2.90 -11.51
N ASP A 129 -2.77 2.87 -10.31
CA ASP A 129 -1.38 2.42 -10.15
C ASP A 129 -1.20 0.91 -10.38
N VAL A 130 -2.22 0.12 -10.01
CA VAL A 130 -2.25 -1.33 -10.27
C VAL A 130 -2.36 -1.59 -11.77
N TYR A 131 -3.17 -0.80 -12.49
CA TYR A 131 -3.28 -0.87 -13.94
C TYR A 131 -1.94 -0.60 -14.63
N TYR A 132 -1.20 0.43 -14.21
CA TYR A 132 0.13 0.70 -14.76
C TYR A 132 1.13 -0.42 -14.47
N ALA A 133 1.14 -0.93 -13.23
CA ALA A 133 2.01 -2.04 -12.86
C ALA A 133 1.68 -3.32 -13.63
N LEU A 134 0.40 -3.57 -13.94
CA LEU A 134 -0.04 -4.68 -14.78
C LEU A 134 0.51 -4.57 -16.20
N LEU A 135 0.36 -3.41 -16.83
CA LEU A 135 0.87 -3.19 -18.19
C LEU A 135 2.38 -3.41 -18.26
N ALA A 136 3.13 -2.82 -17.31
CA ALA A 136 4.58 -3.01 -17.23
C ALA A 136 4.95 -4.48 -17.03
N LYS A 137 4.25 -5.19 -16.13
CA LYS A 137 4.52 -6.60 -15.86
C LYS A 137 4.21 -7.51 -17.05
N LEU A 138 3.12 -7.25 -17.76
CA LEU A 138 2.77 -7.99 -18.98
C LEU A 138 3.83 -7.85 -20.06
N GLN A 139 4.28 -6.61 -20.31
CA GLN A 139 5.34 -6.32 -21.26
C GLN A 139 6.65 -7.01 -20.85
N ASP A 140 7.07 -6.87 -19.58
CA ASP A 140 8.30 -7.48 -19.06
C ASP A 140 8.29 -9.01 -19.20
N LEU A 141 7.20 -9.67 -18.81
CA LEU A 141 7.06 -11.13 -18.94
C LEU A 141 7.07 -11.57 -20.40
N HIS A 142 6.39 -10.83 -21.28
CA HIS A 142 6.34 -11.15 -22.70
C HIS A 142 7.70 -10.95 -23.37
N GLU A 143 8.40 -9.84 -23.10
CA GLU A 143 9.75 -9.58 -23.60
C GLU A 143 10.74 -10.65 -23.11
N MET A 144 10.67 -11.04 -21.83
CA MET A 144 11.52 -12.07 -21.25
C MET A 144 11.33 -13.43 -21.94
N LEU A 145 10.07 -13.88 -22.10
CA LEU A 145 9.77 -15.11 -22.82
C LEU A 145 10.20 -15.02 -24.28
N SER A 146 9.99 -13.86 -24.89
CA SER A 146 10.35 -13.59 -26.28
C SER A 146 11.84 -13.76 -26.53
N VAL A 147 12.67 -13.13 -25.69
CA VAL A 147 14.14 -13.22 -25.76
C VAL A 147 14.61 -14.67 -25.53
N ARG A 148 13.99 -15.40 -24.59
CA ARG A 148 14.35 -16.79 -24.30
C ARG A 148 14.07 -17.73 -25.46
N VAL A 149 12.90 -17.60 -26.07
CA VAL A 149 12.52 -18.41 -27.24
C VAL A 149 13.39 -18.05 -28.44
N ALA A 150 13.61 -16.76 -28.71
CA ALA A 150 14.42 -16.30 -29.84
C ALA A 150 15.87 -16.78 -29.78
N ASN A 151 16.45 -16.84 -28.57
CA ASN A 151 17.81 -17.33 -28.36
C ASN A 151 17.90 -18.86 -28.16
N GLY A 152 16.79 -19.59 -28.22
CA GLY A 152 16.77 -21.04 -28.04
C GLY A 152 17.04 -21.53 -26.61
N PHE A 153 16.97 -20.65 -25.60
CA PHE A 153 17.12 -21.03 -24.19
C PHE A 153 15.92 -21.83 -23.67
N THR A 154 14.76 -21.71 -24.32
CA THR A 154 13.53 -22.38 -23.91
C THR A 154 12.76 -22.80 -25.15
N LEU A 155 12.27 -24.05 -25.18
CA LEU A 155 11.45 -24.52 -26.27
C LEU A 155 9.99 -24.04 -26.06
N PRO A 156 9.23 -23.81 -27.15
CA PRO A 156 7.84 -23.35 -27.05
C PRO A 156 6.93 -24.30 -26.26
N ALA A 157 7.22 -25.61 -26.35
CA ALA A 157 6.48 -26.67 -25.66
C ALA A 157 6.97 -26.89 -24.21
N THR A 158 8.00 -26.18 -23.75
CA THR A 158 8.48 -26.29 -22.37
C THR A 158 7.43 -25.68 -21.43
N PRO A 159 7.03 -26.39 -20.36
CA PRO A 159 6.12 -25.84 -19.36
C PRO A 159 6.82 -24.76 -18.53
N ILE A 160 6.11 -23.68 -18.18
CA ILE A 160 6.67 -22.57 -17.39
C ILE A 160 6.93 -22.94 -15.91
N PHE A 161 6.20 -23.93 -15.41
CA PHE A 161 6.37 -24.57 -14.10
C PHE A 161 5.84 -26.01 -14.15
N PRO A 162 6.17 -26.89 -13.19
CA PRO A 162 5.70 -28.27 -13.20
C PRO A 162 4.17 -28.36 -13.28
N SER A 163 3.65 -29.08 -14.28
CA SER A 163 2.21 -29.18 -14.59
C SER A 163 1.52 -27.87 -14.97
N GLY A 164 2.28 -26.84 -15.34
CA GLY A 164 1.78 -25.55 -15.82
C GLY A 164 1.59 -25.47 -17.33
N PRO A 165 1.13 -24.31 -17.83
CA PRO A 165 1.02 -24.07 -19.26
C PRO A 165 2.40 -24.06 -19.93
N THR A 166 2.42 -24.38 -21.21
CA THR A 166 3.60 -24.24 -22.07
C THR A 166 3.92 -22.77 -22.33
N VAL A 167 5.17 -22.47 -22.72
CA VAL A 167 5.57 -21.10 -23.10
C VAL A 167 4.65 -20.51 -24.18
N VAL A 168 4.23 -21.31 -25.17
CA VAL A 168 3.28 -20.87 -26.20
C VAL A 168 1.92 -20.49 -25.63
N GLU A 169 1.37 -21.32 -24.73
CA GLU A 169 0.09 -21.05 -24.08
C GLU A 169 0.18 -19.80 -23.20
N THR A 170 1.27 -19.65 -22.46
CA THR A 170 1.54 -18.45 -21.66
C THR A 170 1.65 -17.20 -22.54
N CYS A 171 2.39 -17.23 -23.65
CA CYS A 171 2.46 -16.09 -24.57
C CYS A 171 1.09 -15.70 -25.12
N ALA A 172 0.26 -16.69 -25.50
CA ALA A 172 -1.10 -16.43 -25.96
C ALA A 172 -1.97 -15.82 -24.84
N GLN A 173 -1.83 -16.28 -23.60
CA GLN A 173 -2.52 -15.73 -22.44
C GLN A 173 -2.09 -14.28 -22.14
N LEU A 174 -0.79 -13.97 -22.20
CA LEU A 174 -0.28 -12.62 -22.02
C LEU A 174 -0.80 -11.67 -23.11
N GLN A 175 -0.86 -12.13 -24.37
CA GLN A 175 -1.44 -11.36 -25.47
C GLN A 175 -2.95 -11.10 -25.26
N TYR A 176 -3.68 -12.10 -24.76
CA TYR A 176 -5.09 -11.95 -24.41
C TYR A 176 -5.27 -10.91 -23.31
N PHE A 177 -4.51 -10.99 -22.21
CA PHE A 177 -4.55 -9.99 -21.14
C PHE A 177 -4.18 -8.59 -21.63
N TRP A 178 -3.16 -8.48 -22.47
CA TRP A 178 -2.78 -7.23 -23.10
C TRP A 178 -3.93 -6.64 -23.92
N HIS A 179 -4.61 -7.46 -24.73
CA HIS A 179 -5.74 -7.02 -25.54
C HIS A 179 -6.90 -6.50 -24.68
N VAL A 180 -7.23 -7.23 -23.61
CA VAL A 180 -8.31 -6.85 -22.70
C VAL A 180 -8.00 -5.55 -21.94
N LEU A 181 -6.77 -5.39 -21.43
CA LEU A 181 -6.37 -4.18 -20.71
C LEU A 181 -6.18 -2.94 -21.62
N ASN A 182 -5.97 -3.17 -22.92
CA ASN A 182 -5.89 -2.11 -23.93
C ASN A 182 -7.21 -1.92 -24.70
N ASP A 183 -8.33 -2.46 -24.22
CA ASP A 183 -9.64 -2.12 -24.74
C ASP A 183 -9.90 -0.61 -24.53
N PRO A 184 -10.15 0.17 -25.59
CA PRO A 184 -10.45 1.60 -25.47
C PRO A 184 -11.60 1.90 -24.52
N CYS A 185 -12.61 1.03 -24.42
CA CYS A 185 -13.76 1.21 -23.53
C CYS A 185 -13.36 1.06 -22.05
N LEU A 186 -12.40 0.17 -21.76
CA LEU A 186 -11.83 -0.01 -20.42
C LEU A 186 -10.98 1.19 -20.04
N ALA A 187 -10.06 1.57 -20.92
CA ALA A 187 -9.17 2.71 -20.71
C ALA A 187 -9.96 4.01 -20.52
N LYS A 188 -11.04 4.21 -21.30
CA LYS A 188 -11.93 5.36 -21.15
C LYS A 188 -12.62 5.40 -19.80
N ALA A 189 -13.18 4.27 -19.35
CA ALA A 189 -13.85 4.20 -18.06
C ALA A 189 -12.90 4.55 -16.90
N LEU A 190 -11.67 4.04 -16.95
CA LEU A 190 -10.63 4.34 -15.96
C LEU A 190 -10.14 5.79 -16.05
N ASP A 191 -9.92 6.32 -17.26
CA ASP A 191 -9.55 7.72 -17.51
C ASP A 191 -10.57 8.71 -16.95
N GLU A 192 -11.86 8.48 -17.22
CA GLU A 192 -12.92 9.31 -16.68
C GLU A 192 -13.01 9.22 -15.16
N ALA A 193 -12.85 8.04 -14.58
CA ALA A 193 -12.85 7.87 -13.12
C ALA A 193 -11.69 8.62 -12.46
N VAL A 194 -10.48 8.51 -13.01
CA VAL A 194 -9.30 9.24 -12.53
C VAL A 194 -9.49 10.75 -12.67
N ARG A 195 -10.02 11.22 -13.80
CA ARG A 195 -10.29 12.65 -14.02
C ARG A 195 -11.30 13.19 -13.00
N ARG A 196 -12.41 12.48 -12.77
CA ARG A 196 -13.40 12.86 -11.75
C ARG A 196 -12.79 12.88 -10.35
N ALA A 197 -12.05 11.85 -9.97
CA ALA A 197 -11.41 11.78 -8.66
C ALA A 197 -10.39 12.91 -8.43
N ARG A 198 -9.69 13.36 -9.48
CA ARG A 198 -8.80 14.53 -9.40
C ARG A 198 -9.57 15.83 -9.18
N VAL A 199 -10.70 16.00 -9.87
CA VAL A 199 -11.62 17.12 -9.62
C VAL A 199 -12.13 17.09 -8.19
N ASP A 200 -12.61 15.95 -7.71
CA ASP A 200 -13.12 15.81 -6.34
C ASP A 200 -12.01 16.15 -5.32
N SER A 201 -10.80 15.66 -5.52
CA SER A 201 -9.66 15.96 -4.66
C SER A 201 -9.26 17.45 -4.67
N LEU A 202 -9.31 18.11 -5.84
CA LEU A 202 -9.01 19.54 -5.95
C LEU A 202 -10.13 20.39 -5.33
N HIS A 203 -11.38 19.99 -5.51
CA HIS A 203 -12.53 20.61 -4.85
C HIS A 203 -12.35 20.55 -3.33
N GLU A 204 -12.08 19.38 -2.77
CA GLU A 204 -11.83 19.21 -1.33
C GLU A 204 -10.67 20.09 -0.85
N GLU A 205 -9.60 20.23 -1.63
CA GLU A 205 -8.48 21.11 -1.31
C GLU A 205 -8.89 22.58 -1.28
N ILE A 206 -9.66 23.05 -2.26
CA ILE A 206 -10.19 24.42 -2.31
C ILE A 206 -11.07 24.70 -1.08
N VAL A 207 -11.98 23.78 -0.76
CA VAL A 207 -12.84 23.91 0.44
C VAL A 207 -11.99 23.95 1.71
N GLN A 208 -10.96 23.11 1.84
CA GLN A 208 -10.06 23.15 2.98
C GLN A 208 -9.27 24.46 3.08
N LYS A 209 -8.85 25.04 1.94
CA LYS A 209 -8.18 26.36 1.92
C LYS A 209 -9.13 27.47 2.35
N LEU A 210 -10.39 27.41 1.91
CA LEU A 210 -11.43 28.35 2.32
C LEU A 210 -11.69 28.25 3.83
N MET A 211 -11.85 27.03 4.37
CA MET A 211 -12.05 26.81 5.81
C MET A 211 -10.87 27.27 6.68
N ARG A 212 -9.66 27.32 6.10
CA ARG A 212 -8.44 27.83 6.76
C ARG A 212 -8.21 29.32 6.52
N GLU A 213 -9.17 30.02 5.90
CA GLU A 213 -9.11 31.44 5.56
C GLU A 213 -7.89 31.81 4.69
N GLN A 214 -7.39 30.87 3.88
CA GLN A 214 -6.24 31.08 3.00
C GLN A 214 -6.64 31.74 1.67
N ILE A 215 -7.92 31.64 1.31
CA ILE A 215 -8.52 32.21 0.09
C ILE A 215 -9.88 32.82 0.44
N THR A 216 -10.35 33.77 -0.37
CA THR A 216 -11.68 34.37 -0.16
C THR A 216 -12.79 33.49 -0.74
N GLU A 217 -14.04 33.73 -0.32
CA GLU A 217 -15.21 33.04 -0.89
C GLU A 217 -15.36 33.28 -2.40
N GLY A 218 -15.03 34.49 -2.87
CA GLY A 218 -15.04 34.84 -4.29
C GLY A 218 -14.00 34.04 -5.08
N ASP A 219 -12.77 33.97 -4.57
CA ASP A 219 -11.70 33.18 -5.19
C ASP A 219 -12.03 31.69 -5.20
N ALA A 220 -12.58 31.17 -4.10
CA ALA A 220 -13.00 29.77 -4.02
C ALA A 220 -14.11 29.45 -5.05
N GLY A 221 -15.10 30.34 -5.20
CA GLY A 221 -16.15 30.21 -6.20
C GLY A 221 -15.60 30.16 -7.63
N GLN A 222 -14.69 31.07 -7.96
CA GLN A 222 -14.05 31.10 -9.28
C GLN A 222 -13.22 29.84 -9.55
N LEU A 223 -12.40 29.41 -8.58
CA LEU A 223 -11.58 28.20 -8.72
C LEU A 223 -12.43 26.94 -8.91
N ILE A 224 -13.57 26.83 -8.22
CA ILE A 224 -14.50 25.71 -8.40
C ILE A 224 -15.16 25.76 -9.78
N GLU A 225 -15.57 26.93 -10.25
CA GLU A 225 -16.14 27.10 -11.60
C GLU A 225 -15.14 26.72 -12.69
N ASP A 226 -13.90 27.20 -12.59
CA ASP A 226 -12.80 26.86 -13.50
C ASP A 226 -12.53 25.35 -13.50
N LEU A 227 -12.55 24.71 -12.32
CA LEU A 227 -12.33 23.28 -12.16
C LEU A 227 -13.39 22.44 -12.91
N TYR A 228 -14.67 22.73 -12.72
CA TYR A 228 -15.74 21.99 -13.41
C TYR A 228 -15.85 22.34 -14.90
N THR A 229 -15.43 23.55 -15.30
CA THR A 229 -15.31 23.91 -16.71
C THR A 229 -14.23 23.07 -17.38
N SER A 230 -13.06 22.92 -16.75
CA SER A 230 -11.95 22.07 -17.25
C SER A 230 -12.29 20.57 -17.33
N LEU A 231 -13.21 20.09 -16.47
CA LEU A 231 -13.71 18.72 -16.51
C LEU A 231 -14.57 18.46 -17.75
N ASN A 232 -15.40 19.44 -18.11
CA ASN A 232 -16.36 19.36 -19.21
C ASN A 232 -15.81 19.89 -20.54
N ALA A 233 -14.55 20.35 -20.56
CA ALA A 233 -13.85 20.82 -21.74
C ALA A 233 -13.84 19.73 -22.82
N ALA A 234 -14.73 19.88 -23.81
CA ALA A 234 -14.86 19.00 -24.97
C ALA A 234 -14.32 19.64 -26.25
N LYS A 235 -13.97 20.94 -26.21
CA LYS A 235 -13.55 21.72 -27.38
C LYS A 235 -12.04 21.71 -27.54
N GLU A 236 -11.58 21.66 -28.79
CA GLU A 236 -10.19 21.87 -29.15
C GLU A 236 -9.71 23.24 -28.64
N GLY A 237 -8.67 23.25 -27.80
CA GLY A 237 -8.02 24.46 -27.28
C GLY A 237 -8.28 24.76 -25.80
N GLU A 238 -9.22 24.09 -25.14
CA GLU A 238 -9.42 24.19 -23.68
C GLU A 238 -8.55 23.16 -22.94
N GLU A 239 -7.94 23.58 -21.83
CA GLU A 239 -7.08 22.72 -21.01
C GLU A 239 -7.95 21.71 -20.23
N ARG A 240 -8.12 20.52 -20.81
CA ARG A 240 -8.88 19.43 -20.20
C ARG A 240 -8.16 18.90 -18.97
N MET A 241 -8.90 18.64 -17.89
CA MET A 241 -8.37 18.02 -16.69
C MET A 241 -7.63 16.71 -17.05
N PRO A 242 -6.36 16.53 -16.62
CA PRO A 242 -5.60 15.34 -16.94
C PRO A 242 -6.25 14.11 -16.31
N GLY A 243 -6.47 13.07 -17.12
CA GLY A 243 -6.92 11.76 -16.66
C GLY A 243 -5.74 10.79 -16.53
N LEU A 244 -5.85 9.61 -17.13
CA LEU A 244 -4.75 8.65 -17.13
C LEU A 244 -3.51 9.24 -17.83
N ALA A 245 -2.33 8.99 -17.26
CA ALA A 245 -1.07 9.15 -17.97
C ALA A 245 -0.99 8.13 -19.12
N TRP A 246 -0.72 8.62 -20.32
CA TRP A 246 -0.60 7.81 -21.53
C TRP A 246 0.79 7.20 -21.64
N VAL A 247 0.95 6.00 -21.09
CA VAL A 247 2.21 5.24 -21.11
C VAL A 247 2.39 4.38 -22.37
N GLY A 248 1.57 4.60 -23.40
CA GLY A 248 1.65 3.89 -24.68
C GLY A 248 2.95 4.20 -25.41
N GLY A 249 3.96 3.37 -25.19
CA GLY A 249 5.31 3.55 -25.72
C GLY A 249 6.40 3.67 -24.65
N TRP A 250 6.04 3.68 -23.38
CA TRP A 250 7.01 3.58 -22.30
C TRP A 250 7.50 2.14 -22.19
N ALA A 251 8.80 1.99 -21.92
CA ALA A 251 9.36 0.69 -21.54
C ALA A 251 8.88 0.30 -20.12
N PRO A 252 8.79 -0.99 -19.78
CA PRO A 252 8.39 -1.45 -18.46
C PRO A 252 9.16 -0.78 -17.32
N SER A 253 10.48 -0.65 -17.49
CA SER A 253 11.37 -0.01 -16.52
C SER A 253 11.05 1.47 -16.29
N MET A 254 10.55 2.19 -17.30
CA MET A 254 10.15 3.59 -17.15
C MET A 254 8.87 3.72 -16.32
N ILE A 255 7.89 2.84 -16.55
CA ILE A 255 6.66 2.79 -15.76
C ILE A 255 7.00 2.44 -14.31
N THR A 256 7.86 1.45 -14.07
CA THR A 256 8.32 1.08 -12.73
C THR A 256 9.04 2.24 -12.04
N ALA A 257 9.99 2.90 -12.71
CA ALA A 257 10.72 4.02 -12.13
C ALA A 257 9.80 5.21 -11.78
N TRP A 258 8.80 5.48 -12.62
CA TRP A 258 7.80 6.51 -12.35
C TRP A 258 6.94 6.17 -11.13
N LEU A 259 6.46 4.93 -11.01
CA LEU A 259 5.71 4.48 -9.83
C LEU A 259 6.59 4.46 -8.57
N GLU A 260 7.86 4.06 -8.68
CA GLU A 260 8.83 4.13 -7.58
C GLU A 260 8.98 5.55 -7.04
N GLU A 261 9.12 6.54 -7.92
CA GLU A 261 9.21 7.94 -7.50
C GLU A 261 7.89 8.44 -6.89
N LYS A 262 6.74 8.07 -7.48
CA LYS A 262 5.40 8.38 -6.92
C LYS A 262 5.25 7.88 -5.49
N TYR A 263 5.71 6.67 -5.21
CA TYR A 263 5.56 6.02 -3.89
C TYR A 263 6.74 6.24 -2.96
N ARG A 264 7.84 6.87 -3.41
CA ARG A 264 9.10 6.99 -2.68
C ARG A 264 8.94 7.54 -1.27
N SER A 265 8.21 8.63 -1.14
CA SER A 265 8.00 9.29 0.15
C SER A 265 7.10 8.47 1.07
N LEU A 266 6.06 7.84 0.52
CA LEU A 266 5.09 7.04 1.26
C LEU A 266 5.76 5.77 1.80
N LEU A 267 6.40 4.99 0.94
CA LEU A 267 7.06 3.73 1.33
C LEU A 267 8.23 3.95 2.28
N ARG A 268 8.95 5.08 2.17
CA ARG A 268 9.98 5.46 3.14
C ARG A 268 9.39 5.61 4.55
N ARG A 269 8.27 6.31 4.69
CA ARG A 269 7.60 6.51 5.99
C ARG A 269 7.03 5.22 6.55
N GLU A 270 6.43 4.39 5.71
CA GLU A 270 5.94 3.07 6.14
C GLU A 270 7.09 2.19 6.63
N LYS A 271 8.23 2.22 5.94
CA LYS A 271 9.43 1.50 6.36
C LYS A 271 9.95 2.01 7.70
N GLU A 272 10.05 3.33 7.87
CA GLU A 272 10.49 3.94 9.14
C GLU A 272 9.54 3.57 10.30
N ALA A 273 8.22 3.61 10.07
CA ALA A 273 7.22 3.23 11.05
C ALA A 273 7.32 1.74 11.42
N TRP A 274 7.46 0.87 10.43
CA TRP A 274 7.65 -0.57 10.65
C TRP A 274 8.93 -0.85 11.44
N GLU A 275 10.05 -0.22 11.09
CA GLU A 275 11.30 -0.36 11.81
C GLU A 275 11.19 0.12 13.27
N TRP A 276 10.46 1.21 13.50
CA TRP A 276 10.19 1.72 14.85
C TRP A 276 9.40 0.70 15.68
N GLU A 277 8.29 0.18 15.15
CA GLU A 277 7.45 -0.82 15.82
C GLU A 277 8.25 -2.09 16.15
N GLN A 278 9.10 -2.55 15.23
CA GLN A 278 9.98 -3.70 15.48
C GLN A 278 11.00 -3.43 16.60
N ARG A 279 11.53 -2.20 16.71
CA ARG A 279 12.42 -1.81 17.81
C ARG A 279 11.66 -1.79 19.14
N GLU A 280 10.43 -1.31 19.15
CA GLU A 280 9.58 -1.26 20.34
C GLU A 280 9.25 -2.66 20.87
N LYS A 281 8.75 -3.56 20.02
CA LYS A 281 8.49 -4.97 20.36
C LYS A 281 9.74 -5.66 20.93
N ARG A 282 10.92 -5.37 20.38
CA ARG A 282 12.20 -5.89 20.91
C ARG A 282 12.54 -5.32 22.28
N ARG A 283 12.22 -4.05 22.57
CA ARG A 283 12.42 -3.44 23.89
C ARG A 283 11.48 -4.06 24.93
N GLU A 284 10.21 -4.24 24.59
CA GLU A 284 9.22 -4.89 25.45
C GLU A 284 9.64 -6.32 25.79
N LEU A 285 10.03 -7.11 24.79
CA LEU A 285 10.48 -8.49 25.00
C LEU A 285 11.72 -8.55 25.91
N ARG A 286 12.65 -7.59 25.78
CA ARG A 286 13.83 -7.49 26.66
C ARG A 286 13.43 -7.14 28.10
N GLN A 287 12.48 -6.22 28.28
CA GLN A 287 11.97 -5.86 29.61
C GLN A 287 11.25 -7.05 30.25
N GLN A 288 10.43 -7.77 29.50
CA GLN A 288 9.75 -8.98 29.97
C GLN A 288 10.75 -10.05 30.41
N ARG A 289 11.73 -10.37 29.57
CA ARG A 289 12.80 -11.32 29.92
C ARG A 289 13.61 -10.88 31.14
N LYS A 290 13.83 -9.57 31.33
CA LYS A 290 14.51 -9.05 32.52
C LYS A 290 13.66 -9.23 33.78
N LYS A 291 12.35 -8.94 33.70
CA LYS A 291 11.41 -9.18 34.82
C LYS A 291 11.37 -10.66 35.19
N GLU A 292 11.21 -11.55 34.21
CA GLU A 292 11.23 -13.00 34.43
C GLU A 292 12.54 -13.48 35.07
N ARG A 293 13.69 -12.95 34.64
CA ARG A 293 14.99 -13.25 35.27
C ARG A 293 15.05 -12.79 36.72
N MET A 294 14.59 -11.57 37.02
CA MET A 294 14.59 -11.07 38.41
C MET A 294 13.65 -11.88 39.31
N VAL A 295 12.49 -12.30 38.80
CA VAL A 295 11.56 -13.18 39.54
C VAL A 295 12.23 -14.53 39.82
N LYS A 296 12.81 -15.18 38.80
CA LYS A 296 13.51 -16.46 38.98
C LYS A 296 14.71 -16.34 39.94
N GLU A 297 15.45 -15.24 39.88
CA GLU A 297 16.55 -14.99 40.80
C GLU A 297 16.07 -14.75 42.23
N ALA A 298 14.96 -14.03 42.42
CA ALA A 298 14.34 -13.84 43.72
C ALA A 298 13.85 -15.17 44.31
N GLU A 299 13.17 -16.00 43.51
CA GLU A 299 12.75 -17.35 43.90
C GLU A 299 13.94 -18.24 44.27
N ASN A 300 15.02 -18.22 43.48
CA ASN A 300 16.23 -18.99 43.81
C ASN A 300 16.86 -18.50 45.11
N ARG A 301 16.98 -17.18 45.32
CA ARG A 301 17.50 -16.62 46.59
C ARG A 301 16.61 -16.97 47.78
N GLU A 302 15.29 -17.05 47.59
CA GLU A 302 14.37 -17.48 48.64
C GLU A 302 14.58 -18.97 48.98
N ARG A 303 14.71 -19.83 47.96
CA ARG A 303 15.04 -21.26 48.16
C ARG A 303 16.40 -21.45 48.84
N GLU A 304 17.43 -20.69 48.46
CA GLU A 304 18.74 -20.72 49.11
C GLU A 304 18.65 -20.31 50.58
N ARG A 305 17.85 -19.27 50.90
CA ARG A 305 17.60 -18.85 52.29
C ARG A 305 16.87 -19.93 53.09
N GLU A 306 15.88 -20.59 52.50
CA GLU A 306 15.17 -21.70 53.14
C GLU A 306 16.10 -22.89 53.41
N GLN A 307 16.94 -23.26 52.44
CA GLN A 307 17.93 -24.33 52.60
C GLN A 307 18.94 -24.00 53.70
N ALA A 308 19.55 -22.81 53.66
CA ALA A 308 20.50 -22.38 54.68
C ALA A 308 19.86 -22.30 56.07
N TRP A 309 18.58 -21.94 56.15
CA TRP A 309 17.83 -21.96 57.41
C TRP A 309 17.66 -23.39 57.94
N ARG A 310 17.24 -24.34 57.09
CA ARG A 310 17.12 -25.76 57.47
C ARG A 310 18.44 -26.35 57.93
N GLU A 311 19.54 -26.06 57.24
CA GLU A 311 20.87 -26.53 57.64
C GLU A 311 21.30 -26.00 59.00
N ARG A 312 20.95 -24.75 59.32
CA ARG A 312 21.37 -24.10 60.57
C ARG A 312 20.49 -24.45 61.78
N TYR A 313 19.20 -24.69 61.57
CA TYR A 313 18.22 -24.87 62.65
C TYR A 313 17.55 -26.26 62.67
N GLY A 314 17.86 -27.14 61.72
CA GLY A 314 17.20 -28.44 61.57
C GLY A 314 15.88 -28.36 60.81
N ASP A 315 15.16 -29.47 60.73
CA ASP A 315 13.82 -29.48 60.13
C ASP A 315 12.89 -28.54 60.91
N PRO A 316 12.07 -27.73 60.21
CA PRO A 316 11.22 -26.76 60.85
C PRO A 316 10.27 -27.43 61.84
N THR A 317 10.21 -26.92 63.06
CA THR A 317 9.18 -27.31 64.01
C THR A 317 7.81 -26.86 63.50
N PRO A 318 6.71 -27.57 63.80
CA PRO A 318 5.36 -27.23 63.33
C PRO A 318 4.93 -25.78 63.64
N GLU A 319 5.44 -25.21 64.73
CA GLU A 319 5.19 -23.81 65.10
C GLU A 319 5.83 -22.80 64.15
N TRP A 320 7.00 -23.12 63.57
CA TRP A 320 7.65 -22.27 62.58
C TRP A 320 6.89 -22.30 61.26
N GLU A 321 6.43 -23.47 60.81
CA GLU A 321 5.60 -23.60 59.60
C GLU A 321 4.29 -22.81 59.74
N ALA A 322 3.65 -22.87 60.91
CA ALA A 322 2.46 -22.07 61.22
C ALA A 322 2.74 -20.55 61.17
N ALA A 323 3.91 -20.10 61.68
CA ALA A 323 4.30 -18.69 61.63
C ALA A 323 4.62 -18.22 60.20
N LEU A 324 5.18 -19.08 59.36
CA LEU A 324 5.48 -18.78 57.96
C LEU A 324 4.23 -18.71 57.09
N MET A 325 3.31 -19.66 57.28
CA MET A 325 1.97 -19.63 56.69
C MET A 325 1.21 -18.36 57.06
N LYS A 326 1.31 -17.93 58.34
CA LYS A 326 0.69 -16.69 58.80
C LYS A 326 1.30 -15.44 58.15
N LYS A 327 2.62 -15.42 57.92
CA LYS A 327 3.30 -14.34 57.18
C LYS A 327 2.95 -14.34 55.69
N ALA A 328 2.86 -15.51 55.06
CA ALA A 328 2.44 -15.65 53.66
C ALA A 328 1.01 -15.14 53.47
N PHE A 329 0.10 -15.52 54.37
CA PHE A 329 -1.29 -15.05 54.37
C PHE A 329 -1.41 -13.53 54.50
N VAL A 330 -0.60 -12.90 55.37
CA VAL A 330 -0.59 -11.44 55.53
C VAL A 330 -0.05 -10.75 54.26
N ARG A 331 1.02 -11.26 53.64
CA ARG A 331 1.54 -10.71 52.38
C ARG A 331 0.54 -10.82 51.24
N GLU A 332 -0.20 -11.91 51.17
CA GLU A 332 -1.22 -12.12 50.15
C GLU A 332 -2.44 -11.20 50.37
N ALA A 333 -2.86 -11.00 51.62
CA ALA A 333 -3.88 -10.03 51.98
C ALA A 333 -3.46 -8.58 51.62
N ASP A 334 -2.21 -8.21 51.88
CA ASP A 334 -1.67 -6.89 51.51
C ASP A 334 -1.61 -6.71 49.99
N SER A 335 -1.18 -7.73 49.25
CA SER A 335 -1.18 -7.74 47.77
C SER A 335 -2.57 -7.51 47.18
N VAL A 336 -3.59 -8.19 47.71
CA VAL A 336 -4.99 -8.02 47.29
C VAL A 336 -5.49 -6.60 47.58
N GLN A 337 -5.11 -6.01 48.72
CA GLN A 337 -5.45 -4.61 49.02
C GLN A 337 -4.76 -3.62 48.08
N GLU A 338 -3.49 -3.85 47.73
CA GLU A 338 -2.72 -3.04 46.77
C GLU A 338 -3.38 -3.06 45.38
N ILE A 339 -3.80 -4.24 44.91
CA ILE A 339 -4.57 -4.41 43.66
C ILE A 339 -5.92 -3.66 43.75
N GLY A 340 -6.61 -3.76 44.89
CA GLY A 340 -7.85 -3.01 45.12
C GLY A 340 -7.67 -1.49 45.08
N ARG A 341 -6.55 -0.96 45.61
CA ARG A 341 -6.22 0.47 45.57
C ARG A 341 -5.86 0.96 44.17
N THR A 342 -5.09 0.17 43.42
CA THR A 342 -4.71 0.50 42.04
C THR A 342 -5.92 0.50 41.11
N LEU A 343 -6.83 -0.47 41.26
CA LEU A 343 -8.11 -0.48 40.53
C LEU A 343 -9.00 0.71 40.90
N ARG A 344 -9.10 1.11 42.18
CA ARG A 344 -9.85 2.33 42.58
C ARG A 344 -9.23 3.61 42.02
N ARG A 345 -7.90 3.72 41.97
CA ARG A 345 -7.22 4.87 41.34
C ARG A 345 -7.47 4.92 39.83
N SER A 346 -7.50 3.76 39.17
CA SER A 346 -7.85 3.66 37.75
C SER A 346 -9.32 3.98 37.46
N ALA A 347 -10.23 3.74 38.42
CA ALA A 347 -11.65 4.06 38.29
C ALA A 347 -12.00 5.51 38.67
N GLY A 348 -11.28 6.10 39.64
CA GLY A 348 -11.50 7.47 40.11
C GLY A 348 -10.88 8.57 39.24
N GLY A 349 -9.98 8.23 38.31
CA GLY A 349 -9.31 9.20 37.41
C GLY A 349 -10.11 9.59 36.16
N LYS A 350 -11.38 9.18 36.03
CA LYS A 350 -12.23 9.48 34.85
C LYS A 350 -13.32 10.53 35.10
N GLY A 351 -13.27 11.26 36.22
CA GLY A 351 -14.38 12.12 36.68
C GLY A 351 -14.14 13.62 36.80
N SER A 352 -13.01 14.19 36.36
CA SER A 352 -12.81 15.65 36.42
C SER A 352 -12.09 16.22 35.19
N CYS A 353 -12.85 16.39 34.11
CA CYS A 353 -12.66 17.44 33.09
C CYS A 353 -14.10 17.87 32.77
N ASP A 354 -14.60 18.92 33.42
CA ASP A 354 -14.60 20.32 32.93
C ASP A 354 -16.01 20.68 32.46
N GLU A 355 -16.86 21.06 33.42
CA GLU A 355 -17.92 22.05 33.20
C GLU A 355 -17.34 23.39 33.66
N SER A 356 -16.83 24.20 32.73
CA SER A 356 -16.65 25.65 32.90
C SER A 356 -16.48 26.30 31.53
N GLU A 357 -17.46 27.17 31.23
CA GLU A 357 -17.61 28.17 30.15
C GLU A 357 -17.98 27.71 28.73
#